data_AF-Q4JA34-F1
#
_entry.id   AF-Q4JA34-F1
#
_cell.length_a   1.000
_cell.length_b   1.000
_cell.length_c   1.000
_cell.angle_alpha   90.00
_cell.angle_beta   90.00
_cell.angle_gamma   90.00
#
_symmetry.space_group_name_H-M   'P 1'
#
loop_
_entity.id
_entity.type
_entity.pdbx_description
1 polymer ?
#
loop_
_entity_poly.entity_id
_entity_poly.type
_entity_poly.pdbx_seq_one_letter_code
_entity_poly.pdbx_strand_id
1 'polypeptide(L)'
;MNSETTARKYYSKLKRLPSFRIVFSIFAIEFALLLVRSLEFGILYIIPFLIYLLCVLLIVREIKLSIFLGLLTEFVYLIFSLFTSQTVFAFGILAPFFGYLMLGKLSELKSTLSVFVTSFLPSLISGLNYYVLLYSLIIAVVFHFYIHIVNVKGERITGFKSLTLLRPFLMSVMRNDNKLVEKFLDGVGTKIVTNVGMFKIGNHHFIIPKIHYGLNGEIGSSKFIYQLESIIPNVIVFHGPGDHELDLVTSSESRRVADFIGNEIKDGKWLSQKFYGIHVWYNCGFRGVTLVFSDSTLTFLERPGLGIDDLPVKLWENSVKYNDYIIDCHNEYLQEELPLNSRECIMQGINYAKNVLRERRVERALKIAIEERTISNPEGLCSNKIKVAALSDGNTTVGIVYLYANNADPSLTKSLRESLGKYVNIPLLITPDDHSCTGSELGNLYTPAQFSPELPSLAEKTLNDALNKLQDCEVGFNRLDLKGVKVIGKIISSFVVALEEIGGYVMKTFWIPLVLPLFLAIIFIVLT
;
A
#
# COMPACT_ATOMS: atom_id res chain seq x y z
N MET A 1 13.90 -2.75 -8.79
CA MET A 1 13.61 -3.91 -7.89
C MET A 1 12.27 -3.67 -7.24
N ASN A 2 11.23 -4.41 -7.64
CA ASN A 2 9.85 -4.06 -7.32
C ASN A 2 9.46 -4.57 -5.91
N SER A 3 9.38 -3.63 -4.97
CA SER A 3 8.98 -3.85 -3.58
C SER A 3 7.57 -4.41 -3.42
N GLU A 4 6.69 -4.10 -4.37
CA GLU A 4 5.29 -4.52 -4.39
C GLU A 4 5.17 -6.02 -4.71
N THR A 5 5.98 -6.53 -5.63
CA THR A 5 6.01 -7.96 -5.97
C THR A 5 6.34 -8.82 -4.75
N THR A 6 7.28 -8.34 -3.93
CA THR A 6 7.64 -8.97 -2.67
C THR A 6 6.49 -8.90 -1.67
N ALA A 7 5.89 -7.73 -1.45
CA ALA A 7 4.74 -7.59 -0.55
C ALA A 7 3.57 -8.51 -0.96
N ARG A 8 3.26 -8.62 -2.27
CA ARG A 8 2.16 -9.46 -2.80
C ARG A 8 2.32 -10.93 -2.45
N LYS A 9 3.55 -11.44 -2.51
CA LYS A 9 3.90 -12.83 -2.16
C LYS A 9 3.58 -13.17 -0.70
N TYR A 10 3.67 -12.19 0.20
CA TYR A 10 3.44 -12.40 1.63
C TYR A 10 1.98 -12.11 2.03
N TYR A 11 1.37 -11.04 1.51
CA TYR A 11 -0.01 -10.66 1.85
C TYR A 11 -1.07 -11.63 1.33
N SER A 12 -0.86 -12.23 0.14
CA SER A 12 -1.80 -13.21 -0.45
C SER A 12 -2.01 -14.48 0.38
N LYS A 13 -1.20 -14.71 1.42
CA LYS A 13 -1.28 -15.87 2.30
C LYS A 13 -2.12 -15.64 3.57
N LEU A 14 -2.57 -14.42 3.83
CA LEU A 14 -3.41 -14.10 4.98
C LEU A 14 -4.87 -14.51 4.68
N LYS A 15 -5.34 -15.61 5.27
CA LYS A 15 -6.72 -16.11 5.12
C LYS A 15 -7.65 -15.54 6.19
N ARG A 16 -8.92 -15.29 5.85
CA ARG A 16 -9.98 -15.00 6.84
C ARG A 16 -10.15 -16.21 7.79
N LEU A 17 -10.25 -15.93 9.09
CA LEU A 17 -10.62 -16.94 10.08
C LEU A 17 -12.04 -17.46 9.80
N PRO A 18 -12.34 -18.74 10.10
CA PRO A 18 -13.67 -19.30 9.92
C PRO A 18 -14.75 -18.51 10.67
N SER A 19 -16.01 -18.68 10.24
CA SER A 19 -17.14 -18.03 10.91
C SER A 19 -17.24 -18.51 12.36
N PHE A 20 -17.65 -17.61 13.27
CA PHE A 20 -17.70 -17.93 14.70
C PHE A 20 -18.62 -19.13 14.99
N ARG A 21 -19.73 -19.25 14.25
CA ARG A 21 -20.66 -20.38 14.36
C ARG A 21 -19.96 -21.70 14.07
N ILE A 22 -19.17 -21.77 12.99
CA ILE A 22 -18.42 -22.99 12.63
C ILE A 22 -17.39 -23.33 13.71
N VAL A 23 -16.59 -22.35 14.15
CA VAL A 23 -15.58 -22.58 15.20
C VAL A 23 -16.21 -23.08 16.50
N PHE A 24 -17.32 -22.46 16.93
CA PHE A 24 -18.01 -22.83 18.15
C PHE A 24 -18.66 -24.22 18.06
N SER A 25 -19.29 -24.56 16.94
CA SER A 25 -19.89 -25.88 16.75
C SER A 25 -18.85 -27.00 16.81
N ILE A 26 -17.69 -26.82 16.18
CA ILE A 26 -16.60 -27.81 16.24
C ILE A 26 -16.06 -27.90 17.67
N PHE A 27 -15.85 -26.76 18.33
CA PHE A 27 -15.39 -26.73 19.72
C PHE A 27 -16.34 -27.46 20.68
N ALA A 28 -17.66 -27.30 20.50
CA ALA A 28 -18.64 -28.01 21.33
C ALA A 28 -18.59 -29.54 21.11
N ILE A 29 -18.31 -30.01 19.90
CA ILE A 29 -18.16 -31.43 19.58
C ILE A 29 -16.88 -31.99 20.21
N GLU A 30 -15.74 -31.30 20.05
CA GLU A 30 -14.47 -31.70 20.66
C GLU A 30 -14.58 -31.71 22.20
N PHE A 31 -15.23 -30.70 22.78
CA PHE A 31 -15.48 -30.63 24.22
C PHE A 31 -16.35 -31.77 24.73
N ALA A 32 -17.34 -32.21 23.96
CA ALA A 32 -18.09 -33.41 24.29
C ALA A 32 -17.20 -34.67 24.27
N LEU A 33 -16.28 -34.80 23.31
CA LEU A 33 -15.31 -35.91 23.27
C LEU A 33 -14.35 -35.85 24.47
N LEU A 34 -13.92 -34.66 24.86
CA LEU A 34 -13.10 -34.44 26.05
C LEU A 34 -13.82 -34.87 27.33
N LEU A 35 -15.10 -34.53 27.47
CA LEU A 35 -15.94 -34.99 28.57
C LEU A 35 -16.08 -36.51 28.59
N VAL A 36 -16.32 -37.15 27.44
CA VAL A 36 -16.38 -38.61 27.34
C VAL A 36 -15.06 -39.23 27.75
N ARG A 37 -13.92 -38.71 27.28
CA ARG A 37 -12.59 -39.20 27.66
C ARG A 37 -12.30 -39.01 29.15
N SER A 38 -12.84 -37.95 29.77
CA SER A 38 -12.72 -37.73 31.21
C SER A 38 -13.45 -38.76 32.08
N LEU A 39 -14.43 -39.49 31.53
CA LEU A 39 -15.07 -40.59 32.25
C LEU A 39 -14.09 -41.76 32.48
N GLU A 40 -13.10 -41.92 31.62
CA GLU A 40 -12.07 -42.96 31.72
C GLU A 40 -10.88 -42.53 32.59
N PHE A 41 -10.42 -41.29 32.45
CA PHE A 41 -9.25 -40.76 33.17
C PHE A 41 -9.60 -40.03 34.49
N GLY A 42 -10.89 -39.82 34.75
CA GLY A 42 -11.39 -39.08 35.90
C GLY A 42 -11.32 -37.56 35.74
N ILE A 43 -11.84 -36.85 36.74
CA ILE A 43 -11.99 -35.39 36.71
C ILE A 43 -10.65 -34.64 36.65
N LEU A 44 -9.55 -35.25 37.11
CA LEU A 44 -8.21 -34.66 37.04
C LEU A 44 -7.68 -34.50 35.61
N TYR A 45 -8.30 -35.16 34.62
CA TYR A 45 -7.98 -35.01 33.20
C TYR A 45 -8.61 -33.73 32.60
N ILE A 46 -9.84 -33.37 32.96
CA ILE A 46 -10.49 -32.21 32.35
C ILE A 46 -10.03 -30.88 32.95
N ILE A 47 -9.66 -30.88 34.23
CA ILE A 47 -9.30 -29.64 34.95
C ILE A 47 -8.10 -28.91 34.32
N PRO A 48 -6.98 -29.56 33.95
CA PRO A 48 -5.87 -28.91 33.24
C PRO A 48 -6.32 -28.15 31.98
N PHE A 49 -7.22 -28.73 31.18
CA PHE A 49 -7.75 -28.08 29.99
C PHE A 49 -8.60 -26.85 30.33
N LEU A 50 -9.43 -26.92 31.38
CA LEU A 50 -10.20 -25.76 31.86
C LEU A 50 -9.30 -24.63 32.35
N ILE A 51 -8.19 -24.94 33.05
CA ILE A 51 -7.17 -23.95 33.41
C ILE A 51 -6.55 -23.33 32.17
N TYR A 52 -6.14 -24.15 31.19
CA TYR A 52 -5.58 -23.67 29.94
C TYR A 52 -6.54 -22.68 29.26
N LEU A 53 -7.81 -23.04 29.12
CA LEU A 53 -8.83 -22.19 28.50
C LEU A 53 -9.01 -20.87 29.27
N LEU A 54 -9.02 -20.92 30.61
CA LEU A 54 -9.07 -19.73 31.46
C LEU A 54 -7.83 -18.84 31.25
N CYS A 55 -6.64 -19.42 31.19
CA CYS A 55 -5.40 -18.69 30.94
C CYS A 55 -5.43 -17.96 29.60
N VAL A 56 -5.82 -18.68 28.53
CA VAL A 56 -5.96 -18.11 27.19
C VAL A 56 -6.98 -16.98 27.22
N LEU A 57 -8.14 -17.16 27.83
CA LEU A 57 -9.19 -16.14 27.92
C LEU A 57 -8.70 -14.87 28.62
N LEU A 58 -7.99 -15.01 29.74
CA LEU A 58 -7.46 -13.88 30.52
C LEU A 58 -6.36 -13.10 29.78
N ILE A 59 -5.51 -13.80 29.03
CA ILE A 59 -4.41 -13.20 28.27
C ILE A 59 -4.92 -12.54 26.98
N VAL A 60 -5.74 -13.26 26.21
CA VAL A 60 -6.20 -12.83 24.89
C VAL A 60 -7.30 -11.78 24.97
N ARG A 61 -8.21 -11.90 25.95
CA ARG A 61 -9.38 -11.04 26.18
C ARG A 61 -10.32 -10.92 24.97
N GLU A 62 -10.27 -11.87 24.05
CA GLU A 62 -11.18 -11.96 22.89
C GLU A 62 -11.73 -13.38 22.83
N ILE A 63 -13.04 -13.52 23.06
CA ILE A 63 -13.71 -14.83 23.18
C ILE A 63 -13.51 -15.68 21.92
N LYS A 64 -13.71 -15.10 20.72
CA LYS A 64 -13.57 -15.82 19.45
C LYS A 64 -12.18 -16.43 19.27
N LEU A 65 -11.13 -15.64 19.52
CA LEU A 65 -9.75 -16.11 19.37
C LEU A 65 -9.38 -17.11 20.47
N SER A 66 -9.90 -16.91 21.69
CA SER A 66 -9.67 -17.84 22.81
C SER A 66 -10.28 -19.21 22.55
N ILE A 67 -11.50 -19.27 22.02
CA ILE A 67 -12.16 -20.52 21.63
C ILE A 67 -11.42 -21.21 20.49
N PHE A 68 -10.96 -20.45 19.48
CA PHE A 68 -10.17 -21.01 18.39
C PHE A 68 -8.85 -21.65 18.87
N LEU A 69 -8.17 -21.01 19.83
CA LEU A 69 -6.95 -21.54 20.45
C LEU A 69 -7.23 -22.74 21.36
N GLY A 70 -8.35 -22.68 22.08
CA GLY A 70 -8.92 -23.79 22.83
C GLY A 70 -9.08 -25.02 21.95
N LEU A 71 -9.82 -24.88 20.85
CA LEU A 71 -10.06 -25.94 19.86
C LEU A 71 -8.76 -26.58 19.35
N LEU A 72 -7.80 -25.77 18.89
CA LEU A 72 -6.54 -26.32 18.37
C LEU A 72 -5.78 -27.14 19.43
N THR A 73 -5.77 -26.66 20.68
CA THR A 73 -5.05 -27.31 21.77
C THR A 73 -5.80 -28.52 22.30
N GLU A 74 -7.14 -28.46 22.31
CA GLU A 74 -8.02 -29.56 22.67
C GLU A 74 -7.81 -30.77 21.75
N PHE A 75 -7.79 -30.55 20.45
CA PHE A 75 -7.50 -31.58 19.47
C PHE A 75 -6.17 -32.30 19.76
N VAL A 76 -5.11 -31.54 20.05
CA VAL A 76 -3.79 -32.11 20.40
C VAL A 76 -3.85 -32.83 21.75
N TYR A 77 -4.54 -32.27 22.75
CA TYR A 77 -4.70 -32.84 24.08
C TYR A 77 -5.44 -34.19 24.04
N LEU A 78 -6.52 -34.27 23.26
CA LEU A 78 -7.29 -35.49 22.99
C LEU A 78 -6.43 -36.57 22.35
N ILE A 79 -5.69 -36.23 21.29
CA ILE A 79 -4.77 -37.17 20.63
C ILE A 79 -3.74 -37.68 21.61
N PHE A 80 -3.10 -36.80 22.40
CA PHE A 80 -2.10 -37.19 23.38
C PHE A 80 -2.64 -38.16 24.43
N SER A 81 -3.91 -38.00 24.84
CA SER A 81 -4.56 -38.91 25.77
C SER A 81 -4.69 -40.35 25.27
N LEU A 82 -4.58 -40.58 23.95
CA LEU A 82 -4.63 -41.93 23.36
C LEU A 82 -3.30 -42.66 23.47
N PHE A 83 -2.19 -41.94 23.64
CA PHE A 83 -0.84 -42.51 23.58
C PHE A 83 -0.08 -42.46 24.92
N THR A 84 -0.43 -41.54 25.82
CA THR A 84 0.26 -41.37 27.11
C THR A 84 -0.69 -40.90 28.21
N SER A 85 -0.39 -41.27 29.45
CA SER A 85 -1.05 -40.70 30.64
C SER A 85 -0.54 -39.29 30.98
N GLN A 86 0.65 -38.90 30.50
CA GLN A 86 1.27 -37.60 30.72
C GLN A 86 0.75 -36.53 29.74
N THR A 87 -0.57 -36.35 29.72
CA THR A 87 -1.28 -35.48 28.77
C THR A 87 -0.91 -34.00 28.89
N VAL A 88 -0.37 -33.57 30.04
CA VAL A 88 0.01 -32.17 30.32
C VAL A 88 1.08 -31.62 29.36
N PHE A 89 1.90 -32.48 28.74
CA PHE A 89 2.88 -32.04 27.74
C PHE A 89 2.22 -31.48 26.47
N ALA A 90 0.97 -31.84 26.17
CA ALA A 90 0.26 -31.34 25.00
C ALA A 90 0.07 -29.81 25.02
N PHE A 91 -0.03 -29.19 26.20
CA PHE A 91 -0.17 -27.73 26.33
C PHE A 91 1.08 -26.96 25.87
N GLY A 92 2.26 -27.58 25.89
CA GLY A 92 3.48 -26.96 25.36
C GLY A 92 3.61 -27.01 23.85
N ILE A 93 2.92 -27.94 23.17
CA ILE A 93 3.07 -28.16 21.73
C ILE A 93 2.62 -26.94 20.94
N LEU A 94 1.46 -26.38 21.28
CA LEU A 94 0.91 -25.19 20.62
C LEU A 94 1.23 -23.89 21.36
N ALA A 95 1.95 -23.93 22.49
CA ALA A 95 2.30 -22.72 23.22
C ALA A 95 3.11 -21.72 22.37
N PRO A 96 4.09 -22.12 21.54
CA PRO A 96 4.79 -21.18 20.66
C PRO A 96 3.90 -20.56 19.57
N PHE A 97 2.91 -21.32 19.05
CA PHE A 97 1.89 -20.77 18.15
C PHE A 97 1.07 -19.67 18.82
N PHE A 98 0.66 -19.91 20.07
CA PHE A 98 0.03 -18.90 20.91
C PHE A 98 0.93 -17.67 21.12
N GLY A 99 2.22 -17.88 21.41
CA GLY A 99 3.22 -16.82 21.53
C GLY A 99 3.32 -15.95 20.29
N TYR A 100 3.37 -16.54 19.09
CA TYR A 100 3.39 -15.78 17.82
C TYR A 100 2.17 -14.88 17.66
N LEU A 101 0.97 -15.39 17.94
CA LEU A 101 -0.26 -14.59 17.87
C LEU A 101 -0.24 -13.44 18.88
N MET A 102 0.37 -13.66 20.05
CA MET A 102 0.49 -12.62 21.07
C MET A 102 1.50 -11.53 20.71
N LEU A 103 2.47 -11.75 19.82
CA LEU A 103 3.41 -10.71 19.38
C LEU A 103 2.73 -9.49 18.72
N GLY A 104 1.54 -9.68 18.14
CA GLY A 104 0.73 -8.56 17.66
C GLY A 104 0.20 -7.65 18.78
N LYS A 105 0.00 -8.19 19.99
CA LYS A 105 -0.68 -7.51 21.11
C LYS A 105 0.18 -7.25 22.34
N LEU A 106 1.22 -8.04 22.57
CA LEU A 106 2.07 -8.01 23.76
C LEU A 106 3.51 -7.65 23.37
N SER A 107 4.31 -7.22 24.35
CA SER A 107 5.76 -7.10 24.16
C SER A 107 6.38 -8.49 24.05
N GLU A 108 7.57 -8.58 23.47
CA GLU A 108 8.34 -9.84 23.31
C GLU A 108 8.38 -10.65 24.61
N LEU A 109 8.78 -10.02 25.73
CA LEU A 109 8.84 -10.66 27.03
C LEU A 109 7.48 -11.16 27.52
N LYS A 110 6.41 -10.40 27.29
CA LYS A 110 5.05 -10.79 27.67
C LYS A 110 4.51 -11.93 26.81
N SER A 111 4.84 -11.96 25.51
CA SER A 111 4.53 -13.09 24.64
C SER A 111 5.33 -14.34 25.03
N THR A 112 6.61 -14.21 25.35
CA THR A 112 7.41 -15.32 25.90
C THR A 112 6.81 -15.84 27.21
N LEU A 113 6.43 -14.93 28.11
CA LEU A 113 5.79 -15.31 29.37
C LEU A 113 4.45 -16.02 29.12
N SER A 114 3.69 -15.60 28.10
CA SER A 114 2.44 -16.25 27.75
C SER A 114 2.65 -17.69 27.29
N VAL A 115 3.70 -17.97 26.49
CA VAL A 115 4.12 -19.34 26.12
C VAL A 115 4.38 -20.18 27.38
N PHE A 116 5.15 -19.66 28.33
CA PHE A 116 5.46 -20.35 29.58
C PHE A 116 4.21 -20.61 30.43
N VAL A 117 3.39 -19.59 30.65
CA VAL A 117 2.18 -19.70 31.48
C VAL A 117 1.19 -20.69 30.89
N THR A 118 0.93 -20.64 29.58
CA THR A 118 -0.04 -21.56 28.96
C THR A 118 0.45 -23.01 28.89
N SER A 119 1.76 -23.24 28.91
CA SER A 119 2.33 -24.59 28.93
C SER A 119 2.46 -25.18 30.34
N PHE A 120 2.87 -24.37 31.31
CA PHE A 120 3.14 -24.85 32.67
C PHE A 120 1.92 -24.83 33.60
N LEU A 121 1.12 -23.75 33.59
CA LEU A 121 0.06 -23.55 34.58
C LEU A 121 -1.01 -24.66 34.61
N PRO A 122 -1.43 -25.25 33.47
CA PRO A 122 -2.33 -26.41 33.47
C PRO A 122 -1.82 -27.61 34.27
N SER A 123 -0.50 -27.77 34.40
CA SER A 123 0.11 -28.93 35.06
C SER A 123 0.09 -28.88 36.59
N LEU A 124 -0.12 -27.71 37.21
CA LEU A 124 -0.05 -27.55 38.66
C LEU A 124 -1.07 -28.43 39.41
N ILE A 125 -2.22 -28.70 38.79
CA ILE A 125 -3.28 -29.54 39.38
C ILE A 125 -2.94 -31.03 39.33
N SER A 126 -2.07 -31.45 38.41
CA SER A 126 -1.55 -32.81 38.34
C SER A 126 -0.33 -33.04 39.26
N GLY A 127 0.06 -32.04 40.06
CA GLY A 127 1.25 -32.04 40.91
C GLY A 127 2.45 -31.35 40.25
N LEU A 128 3.37 -30.82 41.07
CA LEU A 128 4.60 -30.18 40.59
C LEU A 128 5.54 -31.23 39.96
N ASN A 129 5.47 -31.37 38.65
CA ASN A 129 6.37 -32.21 37.88
C ASN A 129 7.56 -31.37 37.36
N TYR A 130 8.76 -31.64 37.88
CA TYR A 130 9.99 -30.96 37.46
C TYR A 130 10.27 -31.09 35.96
N TYR A 131 9.91 -32.21 35.34
CA TYR A 131 10.07 -32.41 33.89
C TYR A 131 9.16 -31.50 33.08
N VAL A 132 7.93 -31.25 33.54
CA VAL A 132 6.99 -30.32 32.87
C VAL A 132 7.43 -28.86 33.02
N LEU A 133 7.98 -28.49 34.19
CA LEU A 133 8.59 -27.18 34.40
C LEU A 133 9.78 -26.97 33.44
N LEU A 134 10.69 -27.92 33.38
CA LEU A 134 11.88 -27.85 32.51
C LEU A 134 11.47 -27.80 31.04
N TYR A 135 10.52 -28.63 30.62
CA TYR A 135 9.94 -28.62 29.27
C TYR A 135 9.37 -27.23 28.90
N SER A 136 8.52 -26.68 29.77
CA SER A 136 7.89 -25.37 29.55
C SER A 136 8.92 -24.23 29.49
N LEU A 137 9.96 -24.30 30.33
CA LEU A 137 11.06 -23.34 30.33
C LEU A 137 11.87 -23.41 29.04
N ILE A 138 12.25 -24.61 28.59
CA ILE A 138 13.01 -24.80 27.35
C ILE A 138 12.23 -24.25 26.16
N ILE A 139 10.93 -24.54 26.06
CA ILE A 139 10.09 -24.02 24.97
C ILE A 139 10.03 -22.48 24.99
N ALA A 140 9.82 -21.88 26.16
CA ALA A 140 9.78 -20.43 26.30
C ALA A 140 11.12 -19.79 25.93
N VAL A 141 12.25 -20.38 26.35
CA VAL A 141 13.61 -19.91 26.03
C VAL A 141 13.89 -20.02 24.53
N VAL A 142 13.55 -21.15 23.89
CA VAL A 142 13.75 -21.32 22.45
C VAL A 142 12.90 -20.33 21.66
N PHE A 143 11.63 -20.16 22.05
CA PHE A 143 10.76 -19.16 21.45
C PHE A 143 11.34 -17.75 21.59
N HIS A 144 11.79 -17.38 22.80
CA HIS A 144 12.41 -16.08 23.05
C HIS A 144 13.66 -15.86 22.20
N PHE A 145 14.56 -16.86 22.17
CA PHE A 145 15.80 -16.80 21.41
C PHE A 145 15.54 -16.68 19.91
N TYR A 146 14.54 -17.40 19.39
CA TYR A 146 14.11 -17.27 18.00
C TYR A 146 13.65 -15.84 17.67
N ILE A 147 12.76 -15.27 18.48
CA ILE A 147 12.28 -13.90 18.31
C ILE A 147 13.43 -12.89 18.43
N HIS A 148 14.35 -13.12 19.36
CA HIS A 148 15.55 -12.30 19.51
C HIS A 148 16.40 -12.31 18.23
N ILE A 149 16.66 -13.48 17.63
CA ILE A 149 17.39 -13.58 16.35
C ILE A 149 16.67 -12.81 15.23
N VAL A 150 15.35 -12.96 15.14
CA VAL A 150 14.53 -12.25 14.14
C VAL A 150 14.68 -10.73 14.31
N ASN A 151 14.67 -10.24 15.54
CA ASN A 151 14.85 -8.81 15.82
C ASN A 151 16.26 -8.31 15.54
N VAL A 152 17.30 -9.05 15.95
CA VAL A 152 18.70 -8.69 15.66
C VAL A 152 18.94 -8.59 14.16
N LYS A 153 18.34 -9.50 13.37
CA LYS A 153 18.40 -9.42 11.90
C LYS A 153 17.77 -8.14 11.36
N GLY A 154 16.58 -7.76 11.84
CA GLY A 154 15.94 -6.52 11.39
C GLY A 154 16.63 -5.25 11.85
N GLU A 155 17.17 -5.25 13.07
CA GLU A 155 17.89 -4.11 13.63
C GLU A 155 19.18 -3.84 12.84
N ARG A 156 19.85 -4.88 12.35
CA ARG A 156 21.03 -4.72 11.47
C ARG A 156 20.71 -4.09 10.12
N ILE A 157 19.51 -4.31 9.57
CA ILE A 157 19.12 -3.82 8.23
C ILE A 157 18.48 -2.44 8.31
N THR A 158 17.59 -2.24 9.28
CA THR A 158 16.71 -1.06 9.36
C THR A 158 17.08 -0.10 10.47
N GLY A 159 17.92 -0.52 11.43
CA GLY A 159 18.11 0.18 12.70
C GLY A 159 16.97 -0.03 13.71
N PHE A 160 15.92 -0.80 13.34
CA PHE A 160 14.77 -1.09 14.20
C PHE A 160 14.57 -2.59 14.39
N LYS A 161 14.08 -2.98 15.56
CA LYS A 161 13.63 -4.35 15.78
C LYS A 161 12.49 -4.70 14.82
N SER A 162 12.58 -5.85 14.16
CA SER A 162 11.60 -6.36 13.18
C SER A 162 10.15 -6.28 13.67
N LEU A 163 9.91 -6.62 14.94
CA LEU A 163 8.57 -6.58 15.53
C LEU A 163 8.04 -5.16 15.74
N THR A 164 8.92 -4.16 15.89
CA THR A 164 8.51 -2.75 15.97
C THR A 164 7.96 -2.27 14.64
N LEU A 165 8.56 -2.74 13.53
CA LEU A 165 8.09 -2.47 12.18
C LEU A 165 6.79 -3.23 11.87
N LEU A 166 6.78 -4.55 12.11
CA LEU A 166 5.70 -5.43 11.67
C LEU A 166 4.38 -5.18 12.42
N ARG A 167 4.45 -4.87 13.72
CA ARG A 167 3.27 -4.83 14.59
C ARG A 167 2.22 -3.78 14.19
N PRO A 168 2.59 -2.51 13.89
CA PRO A 168 1.65 -1.53 13.34
C PRO A 168 0.89 -2.05 12.11
N PHE A 169 1.60 -2.63 11.13
CA PHE A 169 0.97 -3.15 9.90
C PHE A 169 0.06 -4.36 10.18
N LEU A 170 0.48 -5.31 11.02
CA LEU A 170 -0.38 -6.42 11.43
C LEU A 170 -1.66 -5.94 12.11
N MET A 171 -1.57 -4.93 12.99
CA MET A 171 -2.75 -4.35 13.63
C MET A 171 -3.64 -3.61 12.63
N SER A 172 -3.06 -2.91 11.66
CA SER A 172 -3.79 -2.30 10.53
C SER A 172 -4.62 -3.35 9.80
N VAL A 173 -4.01 -4.47 9.41
CA VAL A 173 -4.68 -5.53 8.64
C VAL A 173 -5.71 -6.29 9.48
N MET A 174 -5.41 -6.55 10.76
CA MET A 174 -6.29 -7.34 11.63
C MET A 174 -7.46 -6.55 12.21
N ARG A 175 -7.30 -5.24 12.42
CA ARG A 175 -8.26 -4.40 13.16
C ARG A 175 -8.72 -3.16 12.38
N ASN A 176 -8.25 -2.96 11.15
CA ASN A 176 -8.44 -1.73 10.36
C ASN A 176 -8.01 -0.47 11.15
N ASP A 177 -6.99 -0.59 12.00
CA ASP A 177 -6.47 0.53 12.80
C ASP A 177 -5.21 1.13 12.15
N ASN A 178 -5.44 2.02 11.19
CA ASN A 178 -4.39 2.70 10.43
C ASN A 178 -3.58 3.69 11.29
N LYS A 179 -4.09 4.11 12.47
CA LYS A 179 -3.43 5.11 13.33
C LYS A 179 -2.08 4.63 13.86
N LEU A 180 -1.93 3.33 14.11
CA LEU A 180 -0.67 2.76 14.57
C LEU A 180 0.40 2.82 13.48
N VAL A 181 0.01 2.58 12.22
CA VAL A 181 0.91 2.68 11.06
C VAL A 181 1.32 4.14 10.88
N GLU A 182 0.36 5.07 10.85
CA GLU A 182 0.65 6.50 10.72
C GLU A 182 1.53 7.03 11.85
N LYS A 183 1.28 6.64 13.10
CA LYS A 183 2.14 7.02 14.24
C LYS A 183 3.56 6.48 14.09
N PHE A 184 3.70 5.26 13.57
CA PHE A 184 5.01 4.68 13.29
C PHE A 184 5.73 5.43 12.17
N LEU A 185 5.06 5.65 11.03
CA LEU A 185 5.59 6.40 9.88
C LEU A 185 5.96 7.83 10.27
N ASP A 186 5.14 8.49 11.09
CA ASP A 186 5.46 9.80 11.64
C ASP A 186 6.71 9.73 12.53
N GLY A 187 6.88 8.70 13.34
CA GLY A 187 8.08 8.52 14.16
C GLY A 187 9.38 8.41 13.35
N VAL A 188 9.32 7.85 12.13
CA VAL A 188 10.51 7.56 11.30
C VAL A 188 10.69 8.50 10.12
N GLY A 189 9.66 9.27 9.75
CA GLY A 189 9.68 10.13 8.57
C GLY A 189 10.56 11.36 8.72
N THR A 190 10.97 11.89 7.56
CA THR A 190 11.86 13.05 7.45
C THR A 190 11.11 14.27 6.90
N LYS A 191 11.59 15.46 7.27
CA LYS A 191 11.02 16.72 6.77
C LYS A 191 11.76 17.17 5.53
N ILE A 192 11.01 17.50 4.48
CA ILE A 192 11.54 18.02 3.22
C ILE A 192 10.90 19.36 2.84
N VAL A 193 11.44 19.96 1.78
CA VAL A 193 10.77 21.02 1.03
C VAL A 193 10.05 20.38 -0.15
N THR A 194 8.74 20.54 -0.18
CA THR A 194 7.86 20.04 -1.23
C THR A 194 7.50 21.19 -2.15
N ASN A 195 7.59 20.97 -3.46
CA ASN A 195 7.23 21.96 -4.47
C ASN A 195 5.93 21.52 -5.13
N VAL A 196 5.08 22.47 -5.49
CA VAL A 196 3.82 22.21 -6.20
C VAL A 196 3.76 23.13 -7.41
N GLY A 197 3.65 22.54 -8.60
CA GLY A 197 3.34 23.26 -9.83
C GLY A 197 1.84 23.38 -10.00
N MET A 198 1.37 24.60 -10.29
CA MET A 198 -0.05 24.87 -10.47
C MET A 198 -0.26 25.65 -11.76
N PHE A 199 -1.12 25.12 -12.63
CA PHE A 199 -1.55 25.80 -13.84
C PHE A 199 -3.05 26.06 -13.76
N LYS A 200 -3.44 27.33 -13.88
CA LYS A 200 -4.84 27.73 -14.04
C LYS A 200 -5.11 27.87 -15.53
N ILE A 201 -5.89 26.96 -16.09
CA ILE A 201 -6.23 26.94 -17.52
C ILE A 201 -7.72 27.23 -17.63
N GLY A 202 -8.06 28.49 -17.92
CA GLY A 202 -9.44 28.99 -17.79
C GLY A 202 -9.93 28.91 -16.33
N ASN A 203 -11.00 28.14 -16.11
CA ASN A 203 -11.59 27.87 -14.80
C ASN A 203 -11.11 26.55 -14.16
N HIS A 204 -10.19 25.83 -14.81
CA HIS A 204 -9.65 24.56 -14.34
C HIS A 204 -8.26 24.73 -13.70
N HIS A 205 -7.96 23.91 -12.69
CA HIS A 205 -6.69 23.93 -11.98
C HIS A 205 -5.97 22.59 -12.17
N PHE A 206 -4.80 22.63 -12.78
CA PHE A 206 -3.94 21.46 -12.99
C PHE A 206 -2.83 21.53 -11.94
N ILE A 207 -2.81 20.54 -11.05
CA ILE A 207 -1.92 20.52 -9.87
C ILE A 207 -0.96 19.34 -10.00
N ILE A 208 0.33 19.64 -9.92
CA ILE A 208 1.41 18.67 -9.97
C ILE A 208 2.22 18.82 -8.67
N PRO A 209 1.91 18.03 -7.63
CA PRO A 209 2.63 18.07 -6.37
C PRO A 209 3.89 17.18 -6.42
N LYS A 210 4.96 17.59 -5.73
CA LYS A 210 6.09 16.71 -5.39
C LYS A 210 5.73 15.80 -4.21
N ILE A 211 4.70 14.98 -4.39
CA ILE A 211 4.11 14.08 -3.40
C ILE A 211 3.68 12.82 -4.15
N HIS A 212 4.03 11.66 -3.60
CA HIS A 212 3.53 10.37 -4.05
C HIS A 212 2.27 10.00 -3.25
N TYR A 213 1.35 9.21 -3.81
CA TYR A 213 0.01 9.04 -3.24
C TYR A 213 -0.13 7.87 -2.28
N GLY A 214 0.81 7.76 -1.33
CA GLY A 214 0.68 6.94 -0.13
C GLY A 214 0.71 5.43 -0.41
N LEU A 215 0.68 4.64 0.67
CA LEU A 215 0.91 3.19 0.58
C LEU A 215 -0.37 2.39 0.27
N ASN A 216 -1.49 2.75 0.90
CA ASN A 216 -2.81 2.15 0.67
C ASN A 216 -3.91 2.86 1.46
N GLY A 217 -5.12 2.80 0.89
CA GLY A 217 -6.36 3.10 1.60
C GLY A 217 -6.40 4.54 2.13
N GLU A 218 -6.34 4.66 3.45
CA GLU A 218 -6.44 5.94 4.17
C GLU A 218 -5.11 6.40 4.79
N ILE A 219 -4.02 5.64 4.59
CA ILE A 219 -2.74 5.91 5.24
C ILE A 219 -2.00 7.00 4.46
N GLY A 220 -1.51 8.02 5.17
CA GLY A 220 -0.61 9.00 4.56
C GLY A 220 -1.29 9.82 3.47
N SER A 221 -0.62 9.94 2.31
CA SER A 221 -1.12 10.68 1.14
C SER A 221 -2.08 9.90 0.23
N SER A 222 -2.55 8.69 0.60
CA SER A 222 -3.41 7.89 -0.29
C SER A 222 -4.73 8.54 -0.68
N LYS A 223 -5.27 9.46 0.13
CA LYS A 223 -6.47 10.24 -0.23
C LYS A 223 -6.16 11.66 -0.69
N PHE A 224 -4.91 12.00 -0.98
CA PHE A 224 -4.51 13.39 -1.26
C PHE A 224 -5.24 14.00 -2.46
N ILE A 225 -5.43 13.22 -3.53
CA ILE A 225 -6.21 13.64 -4.73
C ILE A 225 -7.61 14.08 -4.31
N TYR A 226 -8.33 13.24 -3.56
CA TYR A 226 -9.69 13.51 -3.08
C TYR A 226 -9.75 14.66 -2.08
N GLN A 227 -8.73 14.81 -1.24
CA GLN A 227 -8.63 15.93 -0.30
C GLN A 227 -8.55 17.26 -1.06
N LEU A 228 -7.72 17.35 -2.11
CA LEU A 228 -7.64 18.53 -2.97
C LEU A 228 -8.96 18.78 -3.72
N GLU A 229 -9.56 17.74 -4.31
CA GLU A 229 -10.85 17.86 -5.01
C GLU A 229 -12.00 18.32 -4.11
N SER A 230 -11.95 17.98 -2.82
CA SER A 230 -12.95 18.43 -1.85
C SER A 230 -12.83 19.92 -1.50
N ILE A 231 -11.68 20.55 -1.76
CA ILE A 231 -11.36 21.93 -1.37
C ILE A 231 -11.35 22.86 -2.60
N ILE A 232 -10.91 22.35 -3.75
CA ILE A 232 -10.63 23.14 -4.95
C ILE A 232 -11.60 22.71 -6.06
N PRO A 233 -12.48 23.60 -6.53
CA PRO A 233 -13.37 23.29 -7.65
C PRO A 233 -12.58 23.15 -8.96
N ASN A 234 -13.07 22.29 -9.85
CA ASN A 234 -12.52 22.09 -11.20
C ASN A 234 -11.02 21.72 -11.23
N VAL A 235 -10.55 21.00 -10.21
CA VAL A 235 -9.17 20.56 -10.11
C VAL A 235 -8.96 19.20 -10.78
N ILE A 236 -7.80 19.04 -11.40
CA ILE A 236 -7.22 17.76 -11.79
C ILE A 236 -5.83 17.69 -11.15
N VAL A 237 -5.62 16.66 -10.34
CA VAL A 237 -4.37 16.42 -9.64
C VAL A 237 -3.61 15.32 -10.38
N PHE A 238 -2.36 15.57 -10.75
CA PHE A 238 -1.57 14.65 -11.56
C PHE A 238 -0.45 14.02 -10.76
N HIS A 239 -0.05 12.80 -11.10
CA HIS A 239 1.20 12.24 -10.59
C HIS A 239 2.39 12.98 -11.22
N GLY A 240 3.33 13.39 -10.37
CA GLY A 240 4.59 14.01 -10.79
C GLY A 240 5.76 13.04 -10.58
N PRO A 241 7.01 13.43 -10.89
CA PRO A 241 8.12 12.52 -10.70
C PRO A 241 8.38 12.16 -9.24
N GLY A 242 8.45 10.88 -8.94
CA GLY A 242 8.94 10.39 -7.66
C GLY A 242 8.33 9.05 -7.30
N ASP A 243 8.80 8.52 -6.19
CA ASP A 243 8.42 7.21 -5.65
C ASP A 243 7.90 7.37 -4.21
N HIS A 244 7.64 6.24 -3.55
CA HIS A 244 7.21 6.16 -2.15
C HIS A 244 8.14 6.85 -1.13
N GLU A 245 9.34 7.33 -1.50
CA GLU A 245 10.11 8.23 -0.61
C GLU A 245 9.38 9.56 -0.36
N LEU A 246 8.49 9.97 -1.28
CA LEU A 246 7.71 11.20 -1.21
C LEU A 246 6.30 11.01 -0.60
N ASP A 247 5.97 9.80 -0.14
CA ASP A 247 4.72 9.54 0.56
C ASP A 247 4.64 10.35 1.86
N LEU A 248 3.50 10.98 2.12
CA LEU A 248 3.25 11.68 3.37
C LEU A 248 3.02 10.68 4.50
N VAL A 249 3.57 10.97 5.68
CA VAL A 249 3.55 10.03 6.81
C VAL A 249 2.18 9.83 7.45
N THR A 250 1.27 10.80 7.32
CA THR A 250 -0.08 10.74 7.88
C THR A 250 -1.11 11.44 6.98
N SER A 251 -2.35 11.00 7.05
CA SER A 251 -3.50 11.63 6.40
C SER A 251 -3.77 13.04 6.93
N SER A 252 -3.40 13.31 8.19
CA SER A 252 -3.47 14.67 8.74
C SER A 252 -2.45 15.63 8.10
N GLU A 253 -1.23 15.15 7.83
CA GLU A 253 -0.20 15.91 7.11
C GLU A 253 -0.61 16.11 5.64
N SER A 254 -1.20 15.07 5.02
CA SER A 254 -1.83 15.13 3.70
C SER A 254 -2.89 16.22 3.62
N ARG A 255 -3.82 16.23 4.58
CA ARG A 255 -4.88 17.23 4.64
C ARG A 255 -4.32 18.64 4.86
N ARG A 256 -3.35 18.80 5.75
CA ARG A 256 -2.66 20.08 5.99
C ARG A 256 -2.08 20.64 4.69
N VAL A 257 -1.36 19.81 3.93
CA VAL A 257 -0.77 20.22 2.66
C VAL A 257 -1.85 20.58 1.64
N ALA A 258 -2.94 19.80 1.54
CA ALA A 258 -4.05 20.10 0.65
C ALA A 258 -4.74 21.44 0.99
N ASP A 259 -4.93 21.73 2.28
CA ASP A 259 -5.49 23.01 2.74
C ASP A 259 -4.56 24.19 2.40
N PHE A 260 -3.24 24.03 2.52
CA PHE A 260 -2.26 25.04 2.08
C PHE A 260 -2.35 25.33 0.57
N ILE A 261 -2.43 24.29 -0.26
CA ILE A 261 -2.60 24.44 -1.71
C ILE A 261 -3.93 25.12 -2.02
N GLY A 262 -5.01 24.72 -1.35
CA GLY A 262 -6.34 25.30 -1.52
C GLY A 262 -6.38 26.80 -1.18
N ASN A 263 -5.65 27.23 -0.15
CA ASN A 263 -5.52 28.64 0.19
C ASN A 263 -4.67 29.40 -0.85
N GLU A 264 -3.55 28.82 -1.28
CA GLU A 264 -2.69 29.43 -2.31
C GLU A 264 -3.42 29.60 -3.66
N ILE A 265 -4.33 28.69 -4.02
CA ILE A 265 -5.14 28.87 -5.24
C ILE A 265 -6.10 30.06 -5.14
N LYS A 266 -6.63 30.32 -3.94
CA LYS A 266 -7.57 31.43 -3.68
C LYS A 266 -6.86 32.78 -3.61
N ASP A 267 -5.75 32.84 -2.87
CA ASP A 267 -5.08 34.08 -2.49
C ASP A 267 -3.81 34.36 -3.30
N GLY A 268 -3.30 33.35 -4.00
CA GLY A 268 -2.00 33.39 -4.69
C GLY A 268 -1.99 34.24 -5.96
N LYS A 269 -0.80 34.71 -6.31
CA LYS A 269 -0.57 35.50 -7.52
C LYS A 269 -0.25 34.57 -8.69
N TRP A 270 -1.15 34.53 -9.66
CA TRP A 270 -0.97 33.78 -10.89
C TRP A 270 -0.17 34.60 -11.91
N LEU A 271 0.96 34.05 -12.36
CA LEU A 271 1.75 34.61 -13.45
C LEU A 271 1.04 34.31 -14.77
N SER A 272 0.60 35.36 -15.49
CA SER A 272 0.03 35.19 -16.83
C SER A 272 1.05 34.51 -17.74
N GLN A 273 0.60 33.53 -18.52
CA GLN A 273 1.43 32.77 -19.44
C GLN A 273 0.93 32.95 -20.87
N LYS A 274 1.85 33.21 -21.79
CA LYS A 274 1.55 33.12 -23.23
C LYS A 274 1.68 31.67 -23.68
N PHE A 275 0.77 31.21 -24.52
CA PHE A 275 0.82 29.84 -25.04
C PHE A 275 1.42 29.82 -26.46
N TYR A 276 2.39 28.93 -26.70
CA TYR A 276 3.07 28.81 -28.00
C TYR A 276 2.65 27.56 -28.79
N GLY A 277 1.92 26.64 -28.18
CA GLY A 277 1.36 25.46 -28.84
C GLY A 277 1.71 24.14 -28.16
N ILE A 278 1.32 23.06 -28.84
CA ILE A 278 1.51 21.68 -28.40
C ILE A 278 2.55 21.01 -29.31
N HIS A 279 3.50 20.28 -28.72
CA HIS A 279 4.49 19.52 -29.47
C HIS A 279 4.63 18.09 -28.92
N VAL A 280 4.66 17.13 -29.83
CA VAL A 280 4.92 15.72 -29.51
C VAL A 280 6.35 15.38 -29.87
N TRP A 281 7.08 14.78 -28.94
CA TRP A 281 8.43 14.31 -29.15
C TRP A 281 8.56 12.86 -28.71
N TYR A 282 9.56 12.17 -29.27
CA TYR A 282 9.89 10.79 -28.96
C TYR A 282 11.38 10.69 -28.67
N ASN A 283 11.76 10.12 -27.53
CA ASN A 283 13.17 9.92 -27.20
C ASN A 283 13.34 8.76 -26.21
N CYS A 284 14.30 7.86 -26.44
CA CYS A 284 14.61 6.73 -25.55
C CYS A 284 13.39 5.90 -25.10
N GLY A 285 12.43 5.67 -26.01
CA GLY A 285 11.19 4.94 -25.71
C GLY A 285 10.11 5.76 -24.98
N PHE A 286 10.40 7.01 -24.60
CA PHE A 286 9.40 7.94 -24.10
C PHE A 286 8.70 8.65 -25.25
N ARG A 287 7.41 8.91 -25.06
CA ARG A 287 6.62 9.88 -25.84
C ARG A 287 6.18 10.98 -24.88
N GLY A 288 6.54 12.22 -25.19
CA GLY A 288 6.12 13.38 -24.42
C GLY A 288 5.23 14.29 -25.25
N VAL A 289 4.14 14.74 -24.64
CA VAL A 289 3.24 15.78 -25.19
C VAL A 289 3.45 17.04 -24.36
N THR A 290 4.21 17.98 -24.90
CA THR A 290 4.59 19.21 -24.20
C THR A 290 3.72 20.38 -24.65
N LEU A 291 3.05 21.01 -23.68
CA LEU A 291 2.46 22.32 -23.81
C LEU A 291 3.54 23.35 -23.45
N VAL A 292 3.84 24.24 -24.40
CA VAL A 292 4.90 25.24 -24.21
C VAL A 292 4.30 26.60 -23.94
N PHE A 293 4.66 27.19 -22.81
CA PHE A 293 4.28 28.54 -22.41
C PHE A 293 5.47 29.51 -22.43
N SER A 294 5.24 30.79 -22.11
CA SER A 294 6.28 31.82 -21.99
C SER A 294 7.38 31.44 -21.01
N ASP A 295 7.00 31.08 -19.78
CA ASP A 295 7.94 30.94 -18.66
C ASP A 295 7.90 29.53 -18.03
N SER A 296 7.09 28.64 -18.58
CA SER A 296 6.90 27.28 -18.09
C SER A 296 6.60 26.29 -19.22
N THR A 297 6.68 25.00 -18.91
CA THR A 297 6.13 23.93 -19.75
C THR A 297 5.37 22.94 -18.90
N LEU A 298 4.40 22.27 -19.52
CA LEU A 298 3.71 21.13 -18.95
C LEU A 298 3.81 19.95 -19.92
N THR A 299 4.43 18.86 -19.49
CA THR A 299 4.69 17.69 -20.32
C THR A 299 3.97 16.47 -19.77
N PHE A 300 3.05 15.91 -20.55
CA PHE A 300 2.46 14.59 -20.30
C PHE A 300 3.41 13.54 -20.84
N LEU A 301 3.90 12.65 -19.98
CA LEU A 301 4.94 11.69 -20.31
C LEU A 301 4.41 10.25 -20.22
N GLU A 302 4.62 9.48 -21.28
CA GLU A 302 4.25 8.07 -21.37
C GLU A 302 5.38 7.25 -22.01
N ARG A 303 5.39 5.93 -21.77
CA ARG A 303 6.24 4.95 -22.48
C ARG A 303 5.36 3.88 -23.13
N PRO A 304 4.78 4.13 -24.31
CA PRO A 304 3.86 3.22 -24.96
C PRO A 304 4.46 1.81 -25.13
N GLY A 305 3.79 0.79 -24.60
CA GLY A 305 4.20 -0.62 -24.66
C GLY A 305 5.28 -1.03 -23.66
N LEU A 306 5.88 -0.09 -22.92
CA LEU A 306 6.93 -0.38 -21.92
C LEU A 306 6.49 -0.04 -20.48
N GLY A 307 5.52 0.86 -20.33
CA GLY A 307 4.99 1.29 -19.03
C GLY A 307 5.91 2.24 -18.24
N ILE A 308 5.30 2.91 -17.27
CA ILE A 308 5.97 3.74 -16.26
C ILE A 308 5.33 3.39 -14.92
N ASP A 309 6.18 3.03 -13.95
CA ASP A 309 5.81 2.99 -12.52
C ASP A 309 6.18 4.39 -11.99
N ASP A 310 7.33 4.56 -11.36
CA ASP A 310 7.77 5.85 -10.89
C ASP A 310 8.80 6.50 -11.83
N LEU A 311 8.73 7.83 -11.95
CA LEU A 311 9.77 8.62 -12.58
C LEU A 311 10.84 9.07 -11.56
N PRO A 312 12.12 9.24 -11.97
CA PRO A 312 13.17 9.68 -11.06
C PRO A 312 12.88 11.02 -10.36
N VAL A 313 12.92 11.05 -9.03
CA VAL A 313 12.71 12.26 -8.20
C VAL A 313 13.60 13.44 -8.63
N LYS A 314 14.79 13.17 -9.19
CA LYS A 314 15.74 14.18 -9.69
C LYS A 314 15.17 15.06 -10.82
N LEU A 315 14.12 14.63 -11.51
CA LEU A 315 13.44 15.44 -12.53
C LEU A 315 12.83 16.73 -11.94
N TRP A 316 12.50 16.74 -10.65
CA TRP A 316 12.02 17.96 -9.96
C TRP A 316 13.04 19.09 -9.95
N GLU A 317 14.35 18.82 -10.06
CA GLU A 317 15.36 19.87 -10.15
C GLU A 317 15.10 20.77 -11.37
N ASN A 318 14.64 20.19 -12.48
CA ASN A 318 14.30 20.92 -13.69
C ASN A 318 12.97 21.67 -13.56
N SER A 319 11.96 21.07 -12.91
CA SER A 319 10.68 21.74 -12.63
C SER A 319 10.87 22.95 -11.73
N VAL A 320 11.71 22.87 -10.71
CA VAL A 320 11.98 24.00 -9.80
C VAL A 320 12.87 25.06 -10.44
N LYS A 321 13.89 24.66 -11.22
CA LYS A 321 14.86 25.60 -11.79
C LYS A 321 14.34 26.32 -13.04
N TYR A 322 13.59 25.62 -13.89
CA TYR A 322 13.20 26.09 -15.22
C TYR A 322 11.68 26.13 -15.44
N ASN A 323 10.87 25.78 -14.43
CA ASN A 323 9.42 25.63 -14.53
C ASN A 323 9.00 24.61 -15.61
N ASP A 324 9.83 23.59 -15.82
CA ASP A 324 9.54 22.49 -16.74
C ASP A 324 8.86 21.35 -15.94
N TYR A 325 7.52 21.36 -15.90
CA TYR A 325 6.73 20.39 -15.13
C TYR A 325 6.40 19.14 -15.96
N ILE A 326 6.53 17.99 -15.32
CA ILE A 326 6.30 16.67 -15.92
C ILE A 326 5.15 16.03 -15.18
N ILE A 327 4.17 15.55 -15.94
CA ILE A 327 3.12 14.65 -15.50
C ILE A 327 3.54 13.25 -15.91
N ASP A 328 3.68 12.39 -14.93
CA ASP A 328 3.70 10.95 -15.17
C ASP A 328 2.27 10.50 -15.50
N CYS A 329 2.06 10.03 -16.73
CA CYS A 329 0.74 9.55 -17.11
C CYS A 329 0.36 8.24 -16.41
N HIS A 330 1.34 7.49 -15.91
CA HIS A 330 1.17 6.23 -15.18
C HIS A 330 0.25 5.20 -15.88
N ASN A 331 0.13 5.34 -17.21
CA ASN A 331 -1.01 4.86 -17.99
C ASN A 331 -0.87 3.39 -18.42
N GLU A 332 0.26 2.76 -18.13
CA GLU A 332 0.55 1.36 -18.40
C GLU A 332 1.47 0.88 -17.26
N TYR A 333 1.13 -0.22 -16.60
CA TYR A 333 2.03 -0.80 -15.59
C TYR A 333 3.39 -1.19 -16.20
N LEU A 334 4.44 -1.12 -15.40
CA LEU A 334 5.82 -1.30 -15.85
C LEU A 334 6.07 -2.69 -16.44
N GLN A 335 6.48 -2.73 -17.72
CA GLN A 335 6.92 -3.94 -18.43
C GLN A 335 8.45 -4.02 -18.47
N GLU A 336 9.11 -2.87 -18.67
CA GLU A 336 10.55 -2.75 -18.79
C GLU A 336 11.06 -1.63 -17.89
N GLU A 337 12.11 -1.91 -17.11
CA GLU A 337 12.78 -0.92 -16.24
C GLU A 337 13.20 0.34 -17.02
N LEU A 338 13.26 1.46 -16.32
CA LEU A 338 13.63 2.73 -16.95
C LEU A 338 15.11 2.73 -17.39
N PRO A 339 15.43 3.29 -18.58
CA PRO A 339 16.81 3.52 -18.97
C PRO A 339 17.61 4.33 -17.94
N LEU A 340 18.89 4.00 -17.74
CA LEU A 340 19.75 4.75 -16.80
C LEU A 340 19.86 6.25 -17.13
N ASN A 341 19.71 6.61 -18.41
CA ASN A 341 19.75 7.98 -18.93
C ASN A 341 18.35 8.59 -19.14
N SER A 342 17.29 8.06 -18.49
CA SER A 342 15.92 8.58 -18.64
C SER A 342 15.81 10.08 -18.41
N ARG A 343 16.54 10.61 -17.42
CA ARG A 343 16.53 12.06 -17.11
C ARG A 343 16.98 12.87 -18.32
N GLU A 344 18.13 12.52 -18.88
CA GLU A 344 18.71 13.21 -20.02
C GLU A 344 17.78 13.12 -21.23
N CYS A 345 17.23 11.95 -21.50
CA CYS A 345 16.33 11.73 -22.63
C CYS A 345 15.06 12.60 -22.54
N ILE A 346 14.42 12.63 -21.36
CA ILE A 346 13.21 13.43 -21.12
C ILE A 346 13.51 14.92 -21.28
N MET A 347 14.60 15.39 -20.67
CA MET A 347 14.97 16.81 -20.75
C MET A 347 15.35 17.24 -22.17
N GLN A 348 16.01 16.39 -22.95
CA GLN A 348 16.29 16.66 -24.36
C GLN A 348 14.99 16.82 -25.17
N GLY A 349 13.99 15.96 -24.92
CA GLY A 349 12.67 16.05 -25.56
C GLY A 349 11.94 17.36 -25.23
N ILE A 350 11.91 17.74 -23.95
CA ILE A 350 11.30 19.00 -23.50
C ILE A 350 12.02 20.21 -24.11
N ASN A 351 13.35 20.21 -24.11
CA ASN A 351 14.13 21.30 -24.71
C ASN A 351 13.92 21.39 -26.23
N TYR A 352 13.82 20.26 -26.92
CA TYR A 352 13.49 20.22 -28.34
C TYR A 352 12.12 20.86 -28.61
N ALA A 353 11.09 20.49 -27.84
CA ALA A 353 9.76 21.09 -27.94
C ALA A 353 9.78 22.62 -27.73
N LYS A 354 10.53 23.09 -26.72
CA LYS A 354 10.71 24.52 -26.43
C LYS A 354 11.35 25.24 -27.61
N ASN A 355 12.41 24.69 -28.18
CA ASN A 355 13.09 25.31 -29.32
C ASN A 355 12.16 25.39 -30.53
N VAL A 356 11.50 24.29 -30.90
CA VAL A 356 10.60 24.25 -32.07
C VAL A 356 9.46 25.26 -31.97
N LEU A 357 8.86 25.44 -30.78
CA LEU A 357 7.70 26.31 -30.61
C LEU A 357 8.07 27.77 -30.27
N ARG A 358 9.11 28.01 -29.44
CA ARG A 358 9.52 29.37 -29.07
C ARG A 358 10.30 30.07 -30.19
N GLU A 359 11.04 29.35 -31.03
CA GLU A 359 11.72 29.95 -32.19
C GLU A 359 10.72 30.56 -33.18
N ARG A 360 9.54 29.94 -33.31
CA ARG A 360 8.47 30.47 -34.18
C ARG A 360 7.90 31.78 -33.65
N ARG A 361 7.97 32.04 -32.33
CA ARG A 361 7.43 33.22 -31.62
C ARG A 361 5.97 33.56 -31.96
N VAL A 362 5.19 32.57 -32.39
CA VAL A 362 3.76 32.74 -32.69
C VAL A 362 2.96 32.32 -31.46
N GLU A 363 2.33 33.30 -30.81
CA GLU A 363 1.36 33.07 -29.75
C GLU A 363 0.10 32.41 -30.34
N ARG A 364 -0.44 31.43 -29.62
CA ARG A 364 -1.64 30.69 -29.99
C ARG A 364 -2.68 30.77 -28.89
N ALA A 365 -3.95 30.75 -29.27
CA ALA A 365 -5.04 30.57 -28.31
C ALA A 365 -5.05 29.11 -27.84
N LEU A 366 -5.02 28.90 -26.52
CA LEU A 366 -5.29 27.59 -25.93
C LEU A 366 -6.79 27.45 -25.74
N LYS A 367 -7.35 26.34 -26.21
CA LYS A 367 -8.74 25.95 -25.95
C LYS A 367 -8.80 24.78 -25.00
N ILE A 368 -9.73 24.80 -24.05
CA ILE A 368 -9.98 23.69 -23.13
C ILE A 368 -11.47 23.46 -22.89
N ALA A 369 -11.84 22.20 -22.69
CA ALA A 369 -13.10 21.79 -22.08
C ALA A 369 -12.88 20.49 -21.32
N ILE A 370 -13.54 20.33 -20.17
CA ILE A 370 -13.46 19.12 -19.35
C ILE A 370 -14.87 18.69 -18.98
N GLU A 371 -15.17 17.42 -19.22
CA GLU A 371 -16.43 16.78 -18.87
C GLU A 371 -16.18 15.64 -17.88
N GLU A 372 -17.12 15.43 -16.96
CA GLU A 372 -17.11 14.32 -16.01
C GLU A 372 -18.33 13.43 -16.25
N ARG A 373 -18.12 12.11 -16.17
CA ARG A 373 -19.17 11.09 -16.18
C ARG A 373 -18.87 10.03 -15.13
N THR A 374 -19.87 9.21 -14.83
CA THR A 374 -19.75 8.08 -13.92
C THR A 374 -19.90 6.78 -14.71
N ILE A 375 -19.08 5.78 -14.36
CA ILE A 375 -19.11 4.42 -14.91
C ILE A 375 -19.47 3.42 -13.80
N SER A 376 -20.12 2.31 -14.16
CA SER A 376 -20.56 1.33 -13.18
C SER A 376 -19.43 0.36 -12.81
N ASN A 377 -18.78 0.59 -11.66
CA ASN A 377 -17.80 -0.31 -11.01
C ASN A 377 -16.86 -1.08 -11.97
N PRO A 378 -16.12 -0.42 -12.86
CA PRO A 378 -15.08 -1.09 -13.64
C PRO A 378 -13.97 -1.60 -12.71
N GLU A 379 -13.48 -2.79 -13.00
CA GLU A 379 -12.42 -3.42 -12.22
C GLU A 379 -11.13 -2.58 -12.27
N GLY A 380 -10.53 -2.37 -11.10
CA GLY A 380 -9.27 -1.62 -10.94
C GLY A 380 -9.39 -0.10 -10.84
N LEU A 381 -10.61 0.48 -10.87
CA LEU A 381 -10.80 1.90 -10.54
C LEU A 381 -11.08 2.10 -9.04
N CYS A 382 -10.40 3.08 -8.45
CA CYS A 382 -10.65 3.55 -7.08
C CYS A 382 -11.82 4.53 -6.98
N SER A 383 -12.20 5.16 -8.10
CA SER A 383 -13.40 5.97 -8.23
C SER A 383 -14.16 5.64 -9.51
N ASN A 384 -15.48 5.64 -9.42
CA ASN A 384 -16.37 5.47 -10.57
C ASN A 384 -16.44 6.70 -11.47
N LYS A 385 -15.68 7.76 -11.17
CA LYS A 385 -15.64 8.99 -11.98
C LYS A 385 -14.64 8.83 -13.12
N ILE A 386 -15.00 9.35 -14.28
CA ILE A 386 -14.11 9.54 -15.42
C ILE A 386 -14.16 11.01 -15.78
N LYS A 387 -12.97 11.64 -15.85
CA LYS A 387 -12.82 13.00 -16.37
C LYS A 387 -12.21 12.91 -17.76
N VAL A 388 -12.81 13.60 -18.74
CA VAL A 388 -12.26 13.69 -20.09
C VAL A 388 -12.04 15.16 -20.44
N ALA A 389 -10.80 15.50 -20.76
CA ALA A 389 -10.41 16.84 -21.19
C ALA A 389 -10.09 16.86 -22.69
N ALA A 390 -10.58 17.88 -23.38
CA ALA A 390 -10.15 18.24 -24.72
C ALA A 390 -9.30 19.52 -24.63
N LEU A 391 -8.09 19.49 -25.19
CA LEU A 391 -7.19 20.64 -25.31
C LEU A 391 -6.88 20.88 -26.79
N SER A 392 -6.85 22.13 -27.24
CA SER A 392 -6.49 22.44 -28.64
C SER A 392 -5.70 23.73 -28.77
N ASP A 393 -4.73 23.74 -29.69
CA ASP A 393 -4.03 24.96 -30.13
C ASP A 393 -4.52 25.46 -31.50
N GLY A 394 -5.67 24.95 -31.96
CA GLY A 394 -6.26 25.20 -33.27
C GLY A 394 -5.76 24.28 -34.38
N ASN A 395 -4.53 23.75 -34.27
CA ASN A 395 -3.95 22.82 -35.24
C ASN A 395 -3.86 21.39 -34.68
N THR A 396 -3.52 21.29 -33.40
CA THR A 396 -3.35 20.04 -32.67
C THR A 396 -4.38 19.98 -31.57
N THR A 397 -5.10 18.87 -31.51
CA THR A 397 -6.07 18.56 -30.48
C THR A 397 -5.62 17.34 -29.68
N VAL A 398 -5.61 17.47 -28.36
CA VAL A 398 -5.28 16.43 -27.39
C VAL A 398 -6.56 16.04 -26.66
N GLY A 399 -6.86 14.74 -26.60
CA GLY A 399 -7.92 14.19 -25.76
C GLY A 399 -7.31 13.43 -24.60
N ILE A 400 -7.61 13.83 -23.37
CA ILE A 400 -7.10 13.22 -22.15
C ILE A 400 -8.24 12.50 -21.45
N VAL A 401 -8.09 11.20 -21.22
CA VAL A 401 -8.95 10.41 -20.33
C VAL A 401 -8.22 10.26 -19.00
N TYR A 402 -8.83 10.74 -17.93
CA TYR A 402 -8.31 10.66 -16.58
C TYR A 402 -9.14 9.66 -15.76
N LEU A 403 -8.50 8.58 -15.33
CA LEU A 403 -9.11 7.50 -14.55
C LEU A 403 -8.47 7.44 -13.16
N TYR A 404 -9.28 7.37 -12.12
CA TYR A 404 -8.81 7.20 -10.74
C TYR A 404 -8.41 5.74 -10.52
N ALA A 405 -7.16 5.42 -10.79
CA ALA A 405 -6.55 4.12 -10.58
C ALA A 405 -5.05 4.31 -10.29
N ASN A 406 -4.39 3.25 -9.84
CA ASN A 406 -2.93 3.19 -9.76
C ASN A 406 -2.33 3.29 -11.18
N ASN A 407 -2.24 2.16 -11.90
CA ASN A 407 -1.92 2.11 -13.34
C ASN A 407 -3.11 1.60 -14.17
N ALA A 408 -2.90 1.49 -15.48
CA ALA A 408 -3.82 0.86 -16.42
C ALA A 408 -3.21 -0.38 -17.08
N ASP A 409 -4.06 -1.32 -17.51
CA ASP A 409 -3.63 -2.43 -18.36
C ASP A 409 -3.33 -1.94 -19.79
N PRO A 410 -2.23 -2.40 -20.43
CA PRO A 410 -1.88 -2.01 -21.81
C PRO A 410 -3.00 -2.23 -22.83
N SER A 411 -3.86 -3.24 -22.65
CA SER A 411 -5.00 -3.47 -23.54
C SER A 411 -6.04 -2.36 -23.45
N LEU A 412 -6.29 -1.82 -22.24
CA LEU A 412 -7.17 -0.68 -22.03
C LEU A 412 -6.59 0.56 -22.69
N THR A 413 -5.30 0.84 -22.48
CA THR A 413 -4.61 2.00 -23.06
C THR A 413 -4.64 1.96 -24.57
N LYS A 414 -4.38 0.79 -25.17
CA LYS A 414 -4.46 0.59 -26.62
C LYS A 414 -5.89 0.86 -27.13
N SER A 415 -6.90 0.26 -26.49
CA SER A 415 -8.29 0.42 -26.90
C SER A 415 -8.77 1.87 -26.83
N LEU A 416 -8.42 2.59 -25.77
CA LEU A 416 -8.74 4.02 -25.62
C LEU A 416 -8.04 4.86 -26.69
N ARG A 417 -6.75 4.63 -26.95
CA ARG A 417 -6.03 5.35 -28.01
C ARG A 417 -6.64 5.12 -29.38
N GLU A 418 -7.05 3.89 -29.71
CA GLU A 418 -7.69 3.56 -30.99
C GLU A 418 -9.10 4.17 -31.13
N SER A 419 -9.88 4.20 -30.05
CA SER A 419 -11.22 4.81 -30.05
C SER A 419 -11.13 6.34 -30.17
N LEU A 420 -10.32 6.99 -29.32
CA LEU A 420 -10.22 8.45 -29.26
C LEU A 420 -9.42 9.05 -30.42
N GLY A 421 -8.43 8.33 -30.95
CA GLY A 421 -7.59 8.79 -32.07
C GLY A 421 -8.35 9.07 -33.37
N LYS A 422 -9.63 8.67 -33.45
CA LYS A 422 -10.54 9.04 -34.54
C LYS A 422 -11.01 10.50 -34.48
N TYR A 423 -10.96 11.11 -33.30
CA TYR A 423 -11.52 12.43 -33.01
C TYR A 423 -10.45 13.47 -32.67
N VAL A 424 -9.29 13.03 -32.16
CA VAL A 424 -8.20 13.92 -31.74
C VAL A 424 -6.87 13.47 -32.32
N ASN A 425 -5.93 14.41 -32.48
CA ASN A 425 -4.59 14.09 -32.98
C ASN A 425 -3.79 13.27 -31.96
N ILE A 426 -4.03 13.50 -30.67
CA ILE A 426 -3.23 12.93 -29.58
C ILE A 426 -4.18 12.44 -28.47
N PRO A 427 -4.53 11.15 -28.45
CA PRO A 427 -5.20 10.54 -27.31
C PRO A 427 -4.19 10.21 -26.20
N LEU A 428 -4.53 10.56 -24.96
CA LEU A 428 -3.79 10.26 -23.74
C LEU A 428 -4.72 9.58 -22.74
N LEU A 429 -4.23 8.51 -22.12
CA LEU A 429 -4.80 7.98 -20.88
C LEU A 429 -3.89 8.44 -19.75
N ILE A 430 -4.47 8.86 -18.64
CA ILE A 430 -3.77 9.23 -17.42
C ILE A 430 -4.44 8.51 -16.26
N THR A 431 -3.62 7.85 -15.45
CA THR A 431 -3.99 7.46 -14.09
C THR A 431 -3.10 8.26 -13.14
N PRO A 432 -3.63 8.80 -12.05
CA PRO A 432 -2.86 9.65 -11.18
C PRO A 432 -2.12 8.86 -10.12
N ASP A 433 -1.88 7.55 -10.28
CA ASP A 433 -1.33 6.71 -9.21
C ASP A 433 -2.22 6.69 -7.94
N ASP A 434 -3.52 6.42 -8.09
CA ASP A 434 -4.47 6.37 -6.97
C ASP A 434 -4.32 5.09 -6.16
N HIS A 435 -3.65 5.17 -5.00
CA HIS A 435 -3.53 4.06 -4.05
C HIS A 435 -4.68 3.94 -3.04
N SER A 436 -5.73 4.73 -3.18
CA SER A 436 -6.78 4.80 -2.17
C SER A 436 -7.70 3.58 -2.13
N CYS A 437 -7.66 2.74 -3.17
CA CYS A 437 -8.28 1.42 -3.20
C CYS A 437 -7.27 0.25 -3.14
N THR A 438 -5.97 0.53 -3.10
CA THR A 438 -4.91 -0.47 -2.87
C THR A 438 -5.14 -1.15 -1.51
N GLY A 439 -4.90 -2.47 -1.44
CA GLY A 439 -5.03 -3.27 -0.22
C GLY A 439 -6.46 -3.46 0.29
N SER A 440 -7.48 -3.02 -0.47
CA SER A 440 -8.89 -3.20 -0.11
C SER A 440 -9.38 -4.64 -0.32
N GLU A 441 -8.73 -5.41 -1.19
CA GLU A 441 -9.06 -6.81 -1.47
C GLU A 441 -7.96 -7.78 -1.00
N LEU A 442 -8.37 -8.85 -0.31
CA LEU A 442 -7.48 -9.90 0.17
C LEU A 442 -6.90 -10.71 -1.01
N GLY A 443 -5.61 -10.58 -1.27
CA GLY A 443 -4.90 -11.38 -2.28
C GLY A 443 -4.23 -10.57 -3.38
N ASN A 444 -4.74 -9.37 -3.66
CA ASN A 444 -4.20 -8.44 -4.63
C ASN A 444 -3.84 -7.12 -3.91
N LEU A 445 -2.58 -6.68 -4.04
CA LEU A 445 -2.18 -5.39 -3.48
C LEU A 445 -2.88 -4.25 -4.21
N TYR A 446 -2.97 -4.34 -5.53
CA TYR A 446 -3.85 -3.52 -6.34
C TYR A 446 -4.21 -4.29 -7.63
N THR A 447 -5.25 -3.83 -8.29
CA THR A 447 -5.61 -4.26 -9.64
C THR A 447 -5.54 -3.01 -10.53
N PRO A 448 -4.68 -2.97 -11.58
CA PRO A 448 -4.66 -1.82 -12.48
C PRO A 448 -6.00 -1.71 -13.21
N ALA A 449 -6.35 -0.52 -13.71
CA ALA A 449 -7.57 -0.29 -14.45
C ALA A 449 -7.69 -1.28 -15.62
N GLN A 450 -8.70 -2.13 -15.57
CA GLN A 450 -8.90 -3.20 -16.55
C GLN A 450 -9.71 -2.71 -17.74
N PHE A 451 -9.50 -3.36 -18.88
CA PHE A 451 -10.35 -3.14 -20.05
C PHE A 451 -11.79 -3.59 -19.76
N SER A 452 -12.74 -2.68 -19.97
CA SER A 452 -14.16 -3.01 -20.09
C SER A 452 -14.72 -2.35 -21.35
N PRO A 453 -15.62 -3.01 -22.12
CA PRO A 453 -16.18 -2.44 -23.34
C PRO A 453 -16.93 -1.10 -23.12
N GLU A 454 -17.48 -0.90 -21.92
CA GLU A 454 -18.18 0.33 -21.53
C GLU A 454 -17.20 1.52 -21.43
N LEU A 455 -15.96 1.30 -21.00
CA LEU A 455 -15.04 2.40 -20.69
C LEU A 455 -14.59 3.19 -21.93
N PRO A 456 -14.12 2.58 -23.04
CA PRO A 456 -13.81 3.32 -24.26
C PRO A 456 -15.02 4.01 -24.88
N SER A 457 -16.19 3.36 -24.89
CA SER A 457 -17.40 3.95 -25.47
C SER A 457 -17.90 5.17 -24.66
N LEU A 458 -17.83 5.10 -23.33
CA LEU A 458 -18.14 6.25 -22.48
C LEU A 458 -17.10 7.36 -22.62
N ALA A 459 -15.81 7.03 -22.69
CA ALA A 459 -14.75 8.00 -22.91
C ALA A 459 -14.90 8.72 -24.26
N GLU A 460 -15.25 8.00 -25.33
CA GLU A 460 -15.52 8.55 -26.66
C GLU A 460 -16.69 9.53 -26.65
N LYS A 461 -17.81 9.14 -26.03
CA LYS A 461 -18.99 10.02 -25.89
C LYS A 461 -18.64 11.28 -25.10
N THR A 462 -17.93 11.12 -23.99
CA THR A 462 -17.55 12.23 -23.10
C THR A 462 -16.54 13.16 -23.79
N LEU A 463 -15.62 12.62 -24.60
CA LEU A 463 -14.70 13.40 -25.42
C LEU A 463 -15.45 14.25 -26.45
N ASN A 464 -16.42 13.68 -27.16
CA ASN A 464 -17.24 14.42 -28.12
C ASN A 464 -18.00 15.57 -27.44
N ASP A 465 -18.57 15.34 -26.26
CA ASP A 465 -19.21 16.40 -25.46
C ASP A 465 -18.21 17.52 -25.09
N ALA A 466 -16.98 17.17 -24.72
CA ALA A 466 -15.92 18.14 -24.42
C ALA A 466 -15.47 18.91 -25.67
N LEU A 467 -15.26 18.23 -26.81
CA LEU A 467 -14.88 18.86 -28.08
C LEU A 467 -15.89 19.92 -28.53
N ASN A 468 -17.19 19.64 -28.35
CA ASN A 468 -18.27 20.57 -28.67
C ASN A 468 -18.33 21.80 -27.75
N LYS A 469 -17.62 21.78 -26.61
CA LYS A 469 -17.58 22.86 -25.62
C LYS A 469 -16.23 23.55 -25.54
N LEU A 470 -15.31 23.30 -26.49
CA LEU A 470 -14.00 23.93 -26.53
C LEU A 470 -14.14 25.46 -26.60
N GLN A 471 -13.49 26.13 -25.64
CA GLN A 471 -13.46 27.58 -25.55
C GLN A 471 -12.04 28.09 -25.33
N ASP A 472 -11.73 29.26 -25.88
CA ASP A 472 -10.46 29.94 -25.63
C ASP A 472 -10.31 30.24 -24.14
N CYS A 473 -9.10 30.10 -23.62
CA CYS A 473 -8.82 30.31 -22.21
C CYS A 473 -7.47 30.96 -21.97
N GLU A 474 -7.39 31.72 -20.88
CA GLU A 474 -6.13 32.25 -20.36
C GLU A 474 -5.41 31.20 -19.52
N VAL A 475 -4.09 31.30 -19.48
CA VAL A 475 -3.23 30.44 -18.67
C VAL A 475 -2.51 31.25 -17.61
N GLY A 476 -2.68 30.85 -16.36
CA GLY A 476 -1.90 31.32 -15.23
C GLY A 476 -1.00 30.21 -14.70
N PHE A 477 0.19 30.57 -14.24
CA PHE A 477 1.11 29.66 -13.57
C PHE A 477 1.44 30.17 -12.17
N ASN A 478 1.47 29.27 -11.19
CA ASN A 478 1.96 29.55 -9.85
C ASN A 478 2.78 28.35 -9.34
N ARG A 479 3.79 28.63 -8.51
CA ARG A 479 4.61 27.64 -7.83
C ARG A 479 4.56 27.88 -6.33
N LEU A 480 4.25 26.82 -5.60
CA LEU A 480 4.21 26.84 -4.14
C LEU A 480 5.34 25.98 -3.57
N ASP A 481 6.15 26.57 -2.70
CA ASP A 481 7.26 25.91 -2.00
C ASP A 481 6.89 25.72 -0.52
N LEU A 482 6.53 24.50 -0.12
CA LEU A 482 6.11 24.14 1.23
C LEU A 482 7.28 23.56 2.04
N LYS A 483 7.63 24.23 3.14
CA LYS A 483 8.68 23.77 4.05
C LYS A 483 8.13 22.88 5.15
N GLY A 484 8.94 21.93 5.59
CA GLY A 484 8.67 21.11 6.76
C GLY A 484 7.59 20.06 6.54
N VAL A 485 7.30 19.73 5.27
CA VAL A 485 6.40 18.63 4.91
C VAL A 485 7.07 17.32 5.26
N LYS A 486 6.37 16.45 6.00
CA LYS A 486 6.92 15.21 6.49
C LYS A 486 6.58 14.03 5.58
N VAL A 487 7.61 13.40 5.04
CA VAL A 487 7.54 12.25 4.14
C VAL A 487 8.20 11.01 4.74
N ILE A 488 7.92 9.83 4.21
CA ILE A 488 8.58 8.59 4.65
C ILE A 488 10.09 8.68 4.39
N GLY A 489 10.50 9.09 3.18
CA GLY A 489 11.89 9.16 2.77
C GLY A 489 12.55 7.80 2.55
N LYS A 490 13.87 7.81 2.40
CA LYS A 490 14.72 6.64 2.06
C LYS A 490 14.61 5.41 2.98
N ILE A 491 14.01 5.58 4.15
CA ILE A 491 13.79 4.47 5.08
C ILE A 491 12.86 3.40 4.50
N ILE A 492 12.00 3.77 3.55
CA ILE A 492 11.12 2.82 2.85
C ILE A 492 11.94 1.73 2.15
N SER A 493 13.04 2.08 1.50
CA SER A 493 13.92 1.11 0.82
C SER A 493 14.51 0.11 1.82
N SER A 494 14.89 0.57 3.03
CA SER A 494 15.35 -0.31 4.10
C SER A 494 14.25 -1.26 4.58
N PHE A 495 12.99 -0.82 4.63
CA PHE A 495 11.86 -1.69 4.98
C PHE A 495 11.60 -2.77 3.93
N VAL A 496 11.76 -2.46 2.65
CA VAL A 496 11.63 -3.44 1.56
C VAL A 496 12.70 -4.52 1.67
N VAL A 497 13.97 -4.13 1.83
CA VAL A 497 15.09 -5.07 2.03
C VAL A 497 14.86 -5.94 3.26
N ALA A 498 14.40 -5.32 4.35
CA ALA A 498 14.07 -6.03 5.58
C ALA A 498 12.94 -7.05 5.40
N LEU A 499 11.89 -6.71 4.65
CA LEU A 499 10.80 -7.63 4.35
C LEU A 499 11.30 -8.87 3.58
N GLU A 500 12.22 -8.69 2.64
CA GLU A 500 12.80 -9.80 1.87
C GLU A 500 13.70 -10.70 2.71
N GLU A 501 14.68 -10.11 3.40
CA GLU A 501 15.67 -10.87 4.16
C GLU A 501 15.07 -11.50 5.41
N ILE A 502 14.32 -10.72 6.19
CA ILE A 502 13.71 -11.18 7.44
C ILE A 502 12.51 -12.07 7.12
N GLY A 503 11.66 -11.67 6.16
CA GLY A 503 10.53 -12.49 5.73
C GLY A 503 10.99 -13.82 5.15
N GLY A 504 12.05 -13.81 4.33
CA GLY A 504 12.67 -15.01 3.80
C GLY A 504 13.26 -15.92 4.88
N TYR A 505 13.92 -15.34 5.88
CA TYR A 505 14.42 -16.07 7.05
C TYR A 505 13.28 -16.67 7.88
N VAL A 506 12.26 -15.87 8.24
CA VAL A 506 11.11 -16.31 9.03
C VAL A 506 10.36 -17.41 8.30
N MET A 507 10.05 -17.26 7.01
CA MET A 507 9.37 -18.31 6.23
C MET A 507 10.11 -19.65 6.23
N LYS A 508 11.45 -19.64 6.29
CA LYS A 508 12.27 -20.86 6.32
C LYS A 508 12.42 -21.45 7.72
N THR A 509 12.16 -20.69 8.78
CA THR A 509 12.57 -21.05 10.16
C THR A 509 11.45 -20.96 11.21
N PHE A 510 10.29 -20.37 10.89
CA PHE A 510 9.20 -20.16 11.86
C PHE A 510 8.67 -21.47 12.46
N TRP A 511 8.85 -22.58 11.74
CA TRP A 511 8.46 -23.92 12.17
C TRP A 511 9.37 -24.48 13.29
N ILE A 512 10.58 -23.93 13.49
CA ILE A 512 11.53 -24.45 14.49
C ILE A 512 10.93 -24.40 15.90
N PRO A 513 10.42 -23.26 16.40
CA PRO A 513 9.72 -23.24 17.69
C PRO A 513 8.42 -24.04 17.72
N LEU A 514 7.81 -24.38 16.59
CA LEU A 514 6.55 -25.14 16.54
C LEU A 514 6.77 -26.65 16.62
N VAL A 515 7.85 -27.16 16.03
CA VAL A 515 8.13 -28.59 15.94
C VAL A 515 8.96 -29.07 17.12
N LEU A 516 9.87 -28.25 17.65
CA LEU A 516 10.71 -28.63 18.79
C LEU A 516 9.91 -29.10 20.02
N PRO A 517 8.80 -28.43 20.44
CA PRO A 517 7.97 -28.89 21.54
C PRO A 517 7.47 -30.34 21.41
N LEU A 518 7.22 -30.83 20.19
CA LEU A 518 6.77 -32.20 19.95
C LEU A 518 7.89 -33.20 20.24
N PHE A 519 9.10 -32.95 19.72
CA PHE A 519 10.27 -33.79 19.99
C PHE A 519 10.63 -33.80 21.47
N LEU A 520 10.60 -32.62 22.12
CA LEU A 520 10.85 -32.51 23.55
C LEU A 520 9.78 -33.26 24.35
N ALA A 521 8.50 -33.16 23.99
CA ALA A 521 7.43 -33.89 24.67
C ALA A 521 7.68 -35.40 24.63
N ILE A 522 8.07 -35.96 23.47
CA ILE A 522 8.41 -37.39 23.35
C ILE A 522 9.57 -37.77 24.27
N ILE A 523 10.65 -36.98 24.29
CA ILE A 523 11.81 -37.23 25.16
C ILE A 523 11.40 -37.21 26.64
N PHE A 524 10.67 -36.17 27.07
CA PHE A 524 10.25 -36.05 28.46
C PHE A 524 9.26 -37.14 28.86
N ILE A 525 8.36 -37.56 27.98
CA ILE A 525 7.45 -38.70 28.22
C ILE A 525 8.23 -40.00 28.42
N VAL A 526 9.31 -40.24 27.68
CA VAL A 526 10.16 -41.44 27.87
C VAL A 526 10.95 -41.38 29.18
N LEU A 527 11.26 -40.18 29.67
CA LEU A 527 12.01 -39.98 30.91
C LEU A 527 11.13 -40.02 32.18
N THR A 528 9.80 -39.93 32.04
CA THR A 528 8.81 -39.95 33.13
C THR A 528 8.02 -41.24 33.14
#